data_AF-A0A643G4B6-F1
#
_entry.id   AF-A0A643G4B6-F1
#
_cell.length_a   1.000
_cell.length_b   1.000
_cell.length_c   1.000
_cell.angle_alpha   90.00
_cell.angle_beta   90.00
_cell.angle_gamma   90.00
#
_symmetry.space_group_name_H-M   'P 1'
#
loop_
_entity.id
_entity.type
_entity.pdbx_description
1 polymer ?
#
loop_
_entity_poly.entity_id
_entity_poly.type
_entity_poly.pdbx_seq_one_letter_code
_entity_poly.pdbx_strand_id
1 'polypeptide(L)'
;MSETEFAGRLTAAKSVWDEMAPGLGATALGGSNMNVPTEQITDWFETLIAAVASVEKYQKDQVLMSLLWPPITNSTQQIESYMSTAKSNGISWLSQTTPTIVSHLWGLRSQLQWLIPTEQDGFPPSPAIGETLAKRHEIEEVSKLILGQQKKIQKIASDAEKITKEILDRSELISSAERTSATAQTNALASAAAAEAEKLKVDQYVASLSTASIAQEKLFKQFDDKRSDIEGTLEGASKIALAKSFKDRRESLDRTQILWAALFLIGITFLVLSGAFIWHDTKTNSVEFSSEKTALIVGLSKYLLLAPFIWLTWFSAKQYGHILRLTEDYAFKEAAAHSFVGYRNEMGDDGEMLQLLREYAIKNFGANPVRVLSKNEPASPISEILEKALEKLPPEKILDAFKDILSSTKGK
;
A
#
# COMPACT_ATOMS: atom_id res chain seq x y z
N MET A 1 101.52 1.62 -44.31
CA MET A 1 100.91 0.30 -44.61
C MET A 1 99.78 0.12 -43.62
N SER A 2 98.63 -0.31 -44.13
CA SER A 2 97.28 -0.17 -43.58
C SER A 2 97.12 -0.52 -42.10
N GLU A 3 96.20 0.19 -41.46
CA GLU A 3 95.62 -0.10 -40.13
C GLU A 3 95.42 -1.61 -39.93
N THR A 4 95.92 -2.12 -38.79
CA THR A 4 95.62 -3.42 -38.14
C THR A 4 94.69 -4.33 -38.95
N GLU A 5 95.25 -4.97 -39.98
CA GLU A 5 94.49 -5.73 -40.97
C GLU A 5 93.77 -6.91 -40.29
N PHE A 6 94.33 -7.51 -39.24
CA PHE A 6 93.78 -8.71 -38.61
C PHE A 6 92.88 -8.39 -37.41
N ALA A 7 93.22 -7.40 -36.57
CA ALA A 7 92.31 -6.96 -35.50
C ALA A 7 91.02 -6.32 -36.08
N GLY A 8 91.13 -5.62 -37.22
CA GLY A 8 89.98 -5.10 -37.95
C GLY A 8 89.04 -6.21 -38.46
N ARG A 9 89.61 -7.30 -38.98
CA ARG A 9 88.84 -8.47 -39.45
C ARG A 9 88.13 -9.21 -38.32
N LEU A 10 88.78 -9.33 -37.15
CA LEU A 10 88.12 -9.87 -35.95
C LEU A 10 87.02 -8.96 -35.43
N THR A 11 87.20 -7.64 -35.54
CA THR A 11 86.16 -6.66 -35.16
C THR A 11 84.94 -6.76 -36.07
N ALA A 12 85.14 -6.95 -37.38
CA ALA A 12 84.07 -7.22 -38.32
C ALA A 12 83.35 -8.54 -38.01
N ALA A 13 84.10 -9.61 -37.71
CA ALA A 13 83.54 -10.89 -37.30
C ALA A 13 82.73 -10.78 -35.99
N LYS A 14 83.22 -10.00 -35.01
CA LYS A 14 82.51 -9.70 -33.76
C LYS A 14 81.22 -8.93 -34.01
N SER A 15 81.21 -7.93 -34.89
CA SER A 15 79.99 -7.19 -35.21
C SER A 15 78.89 -8.13 -35.72
N VAL A 16 79.25 -9.12 -36.52
CA VAL A 16 78.30 -10.14 -37.00
C VAL A 16 77.85 -11.06 -35.86
N TRP A 17 78.74 -11.39 -34.93
CA TRP A 17 78.40 -12.16 -33.73
C TRP A 17 77.43 -11.39 -32.83
N ASP A 18 77.69 -10.12 -32.53
CA ASP A 18 76.86 -9.28 -31.66
C ASP A 18 75.45 -9.05 -32.25
N GLU A 19 75.32 -9.00 -33.58
CA GLU A 19 74.02 -8.98 -34.28
C GLU A 19 73.20 -10.27 -34.05
N MET A 20 73.86 -11.42 -33.94
CA MET A 20 73.20 -12.74 -33.88
C MET A 20 73.10 -13.32 -32.47
N ALA A 21 74.00 -12.95 -31.56
CA ALA A 21 74.08 -13.48 -30.21
C ALA A 21 72.75 -13.42 -29.42
N PRO A 22 71.92 -12.35 -29.51
CA PRO A 22 70.66 -12.27 -28.78
C PRO A 22 69.64 -13.38 -29.13
N GLY A 23 69.73 -13.96 -30.33
CA GLY A 23 68.82 -15.03 -30.76
C GLY A 23 69.29 -16.46 -30.46
N LEU A 24 70.48 -16.63 -29.86
CA LEU A 24 71.03 -17.94 -29.45
C LEU A 24 70.62 -18.35 -28.02
N GLY A 25 70.01 -17.44 -27.24
CA GLY A 25 69.68 -17.65 -25.83
C GLY A 25 70.87 -17.45 -24.88
N ALA A 26 70.69 -17.73 -23.58
CA ALA A 26 71.69 -17.44 -22.54
C ALA A 26 72.96 -18.33 -22.61
N THR A 27 72.87 -19.51 -23.24
CA THR A 27 73.98 -20.46 -23.40
C THR A 27 73.96 -21.06 -24.80
N ALA A 28 75.13 -21.16 -25.43
CA ALA A 28 75.30 -21.81 -26.72
C ALA A 28 76.10 -23.13 -26.57
N LEU A 29 75.93 -24.05 -27.52
CA LEU A 29 76.64 -25.32 -27.53
C LEU A 29 78.14 -25.08 -27.83
N GLY A 30 79.00 -25.45 -26.89
CA GLY A 30 80.45 -25.43 -27.04
C GLY A 30 81.03 -26.77 -27.52
N GLY A 31 82.35 -26.80 -27.75
CA GLY A 31 83.07 -28.04 -28.03
C GLY A 31 82.85 -29.09 -26.92
N SER A 32 82.70 -30.36 -27.31
CA SER A 32 82.46 -31.50 -26.41
C SER A 32 81.12 -31.46 -25.62
N ASN A 33 80.05 -30.90 -26.19
CA ASN A 33 78.71 -30.81 -25.59
C ASN A 33 78.61 -30.00 -24.27
N MET A 34 79.56 -29.11 -24.00
CA MET A 34 79.48 -28.20 -22.86
C MET A 34 78.74 -26.91 -23.24
N ASN A 35 77.78 -26.48 -22.42
CA ASN A 35 77.10 -25.20 -22.62
C ASN A 35 78.01 -24.04 -22.18
N VAL A 36 78.32 -23.15 -23.12
CA VAL A 36 79.11 -21.94 -22.87
C VAL A 36 78.17 -20.74 -22.85
N PRO A 37 78.18 -19.88 -21.82
CA PRO A 37 77.40 -18.65 -21.80
C PRO A 37 77.71 -17.78 -23.02
N THR A 38 76.67 -17.27 -23.69
CA THR A 38 76.83 -16.46 -24.91
C THR A 38 77.62 -15.18 -24.64
N GLU A 39 77.46 -14.60 -23.45
CA GLU A 39 78.23 -13.45 -22.94
C GLU A 39 79.73 -13.74 -22.85
N GLN A 40 80.10 -14.97 -22.48
CA GLN A 40 81.51 -15.38 -22.37
C GLN A 40 82.17 -15.50 -23.76
N ILE A 41 81.42 -15.90 -24.79
CA ILE A 41 81.93 -15.95 -26.17
C ILE A 41 82.16 -14.52 -26.68
N THR A 42 81.25 -13.58 -26.37
CA THR A 42 81.43 -12.16 -26.68
C THR A 42 82.67 -11.59 -26.01
N ASP A 43 82.90 -11.89 -24.73
CA ASP A 43 84.12 -11.49 -23.99
C ASP A 43 85.41 -12.07 -24.61
N TRP A 44 85.36 -13.31 -25.13
CA TRP A 44 86.49 -13.89 -25.85
C TRP A 44 86.82 -13.12 -27.14
N PHE A 45 85.81 -12.68 -27.91
CA PHE A 45 86.06 -11.82 -29.06
C PHE A 45 86.75 -10.51 -28.65
N GLU A 46 86.30 -9.86 -27.58
CA GLU A 46 86.91 -8.59 -27.11
C GLU A 46 88.35 -8.78 -26.67
N THR A 47 88.59 -9.82 -25.86
CA THR A 47 89.93 -10.16 -25.37
C THR A 47 90.87 -10.50 -26.52
N LEU A 48 90.41 -11.26 -27.52
CA LEU A 48 91.22 -11.64 -28.68
C LEU A 48 91.49 -10.47 -29.61
N ILE A 49 90.52 -9.57 -29.84
CA ILE A 49 90.74 -8.34 -30.61
C ILE A 49 91.81 -7.48 -29.92
N ALA A 50 91.70 -7.28 -28.61
CA ALA A 50 92.68 -6.51 -27.84
C ALA A 50 94.08 -7.17 -27.87
N ALA A 51 94.14 -8.50 -27.76
CA ALA A 51 95.38 -9.26 -27.82
C ALA A 51 96.06 -9.16 -29.21
N VAL A 52 95.32 -9.36 -30.30
CA VAL A 52 95.84 -9.24 -31.67
C VAL A 52 96.29 -7.81 -31.95
N ALA A 53 95.50 -6.80 -31.57
CA ALA A 53 95.86 -5.40 -31.75
C ALA A 53 97.14 -5.03 -30.96
N SER A 54 97.31 -5.60 -29.77
CA SER A 54 98.54 -5.42 -28.98
C SER A 54 99.75 -6.05 -29.66
N VAL A 55 99.62 -7.27 -30.20
CA VAL A 55 100.71 -7.96 -30.92
C VAL A 55 101.06 -7.23 -32.24
N GLU A 56 100.07 -6.74 -32.98
CA GLU A 56 100.28 -5.92 -34.19
C GLU A 56 101.04 -4.61 -33.88
N LYS A 57 100.84 -4.04 -32.69
CA LYS A 57 101.49 -2.79 -32.26
C LYS A 57 102.91 -3.00 -31.70
N TYR A 58 103.18 -4.14 -31.07
CA TYR A 58 104.45 -4.45 -30.39
C TYR A 58 105.28 -5.51 -31.16
N GLN A 59 105.70 -5.21 -32.39
CA GLN A 59 106.60 -6.08 -33.17
C GLN A 59 108.09 -5.79 -32.88
N LYS A 60 108.77 -6.65 -32.10
CA LYS A 60 110.25 -6.55 -31.92
C LYS A 60 111.04 -7.82 -32.23
N ASP A 61 110.47 -9.02 -32.10
CA ASP A 61 111.18 -10.28 -32.38
C ASP A 61 110.84 -10.84 -33.77
N GLN A 62 111.77 -10.69 -34.70
CA GLN A 62 111.58 -11.05 -36.11
C GLN A 62 111.51 -12.57 -36.33
N VAL A 63 112.12 -13.38 -35.44
CA VAL A 63 112.16 -14.84 -35.58
C VAL A 63 110.85 -15.46 -35.08
N LEU A 64 110.40 -15.08 -33.88
CA LEU A 64 109.14 -15.56 -33.31
C LEU A 64 107.94 -15.16 -34.17
N MET A 65 107.95 -13.94 -34.72
CA MET A 65 106.92 -13.50 -35.67
C MET A 65 106.89 -14.35 -36.94
N SER A 66 108.03 -14.71 -37.53
CA SER A 66 108.06 -15.53 -38.75
C SER A 66 107.46 -16.93 -38.57
N LEU A 67 107.56 -17.48 -37.35
CA LEU A 67 107.09 -18.83 -37.02
C LEU A 67 105.63 -18.85 -36.56
N LEU A 68 105.23 -17.90 -35.71
CA LEU A 68 103.95 -17.93 -34.99
C LEU A 68 102.88 -17.03 -35.61
N TRP A 69 103.25 -16.05 -36.44
CA TRP A 69 102.29 -15.15 -37.07
C TRP A 69 101.47 -15.80 -38.20
N PRO A 70 102.02 -16.63 -39.11
CA PRO A 70 101.22 -17.26 -40.18
C PRO A 70 100.06 -18.15 -39.68
N PRO A 71 100.20 -18.93 -38.59
CA PRO A 71 99.06 -19.63 -37.98
C PRO A 71 97.96 -18.68 -37.47
N ILE A 72 98.34 -17.57 -36.84
CA ILE A 72 97.40 -16.58 -36.26
C ILE A 72 96.61 -15.87 -37.35
N THR A 73 97.27 -15.50 -38.45
CA THR A 73 96.58 -14.88 -39.59
C THR A 73 95.61 -15.84 -40.25
N ASN A 74 95.96 -17.12 -40.38
CA ASN A 74 95.07 -18.16 -40.89
C ASN A 74 93.85 -18.37 -39.97
N SER A 75 94.06 -18.49 -38.66
CA SER A 75 92.96 -18.63 -37.70
C SER A 75 92.02 -17.41 -37.70
N THR A 76 92.56 -16.21 -37.85
CA THR A 76 91.77 -14.98 -37.99
C THR A 76 90.89 -14.99 -39.26
N GLN A 77 91.45 -15.45 -40.39
CA GLN A 77 90.71 -15.59 -41.64
C GLN A 77 89.60 -16.65 -41.55
N GLN A 78 89.84 -17.75 -40.84
CA GLN A 78 88.83 -18.79 -40.62
C GLN A 78 87.66 -18.26 -39.80
N ILE A 79 87.92 -17.48 -38.75
CA ILE A 79 86.88 -16.85 -37.91
C ILE A 79 86.03 -15.89 -38.74
N GLU A 80 86.65 -15.04 -39.56
CA GLU A 80 85.95 -14.10 -40.43
C GLU A 80 85.08 -14.82 -41.47
N SER A 81 85.65 -15.81 -42.18
CA SER A 81 84.92 -16.60 -43.18
C SER A 81 83.75 -17.36 -42.57
N TYR A 82 83.96 -17.91 -41.37
CA TYR A 82 82.91 -18.58 -40.61
C TYR A 82 81.76 -17.63 -40.27
N MET A 83 82.06 -16.44 -39.72
CA MET A 83 81.03 -15.46 -39.36
C MET A 83 80.29 -14.91 -40.58
N SER A 84 80.98 -14.73 -41.71
CA SER A 84 80.32 -14.39 -42.98
C SER A 84 79.35 -15.49 -43.43
N THR A 85 79.71 -16.76 -43.25
CA THR A 85 78.85 -17.91 -43.57
C THR A 85 77.68 -18.03 -42.60
N ALA A 86 77.87 -17.67 -41.32
CA ALA A 86 76.80 -17.57 -40.35
C ALA A 86 75.76 -16.51 -40.78
N LYS A 87 76.23 -15.37 -41.29
CA LYS A 87 75.35 -14.29 -41.79
C LYS A 87 74.48 -14.69 -42.96
N SER A 88 74.99 -15.53 -43.88
CA SER A 88 74.19 -16.01 -45.01
C SER A 88 73.20 -17.11 -44.64
N ASN A 89 73.53 -17.98 -43.68
CA ASN A 89 72.70 -19.15 -43.34
C ASN A 89 71.72 -18.92 -42.18
N GLY A 90 71.88 -17.81 -41.43
CA GLY A 90 70.98 -17.42 -40.36
C GLY A 90 71.19 -18.16 -39.04
N ILE A 91 70.38 -17.79 -38.05
CA ILE A 91 70.66 -18.12 -36.63
C ILE A 91 70.48 -19.61 -36.27
N SER A 92 69.59 -20.32 -36.97
CA SER A 92 69.41 -21.76 -36.78
C SER A 92 70.67 -22.54 -37.15
N TRP A 93 71.34 -22.15 -38.24
CA TRP A 93 72.62 -22.71 -38.63
C TRP A 93 73.68 -22.43 -37.57
N LEU A 94 73.79 -21.17 -37.12
CA LEU A 94 74.75 -20.76 -36.09
C LEU A 94 74.56 -21.54 -34.77
N SER A 95 73.31 -21.79 -34.36
CA SER A 95 73.01 -22.55 -33.14
C SER A 95 73.52 -23.99 -33.17
N GLN A 96 73.53 -24.62 -34.35
CA GLN A 96 74.02 -25.98 -34.54
C GLN A 96 75.54 -26.05 -34.72
N THR A 97 76.14 -24.97 -35.23
CA THR A 97 77.57 -24.90 -35.55
C THR A 97 78.39 -24.12 -34.52
N THR A 98 77.78 -23.59 -33.45
CA THR A 98 78.49 -22.82 -32.39
C THR A 98 79.75 -23.51 -31.81
N PRO A 99 79.82 -24.86 -31.69
CA PRO A 99 81.06 -25.52 -31.26
C PRO A 99 82.27 -25.22 -32.16
N THR A 100 82.04 -24.99 -33.45
CA THR A 100 83.07 -24.71 -34.45
C THR A 100 83.69 -23.33 -34.24
N ILE A 101 82.89 -22.28 -34.02
CA ILE A 101 83.41 -20.94 -33.74
C ILE A 101 84.13 -20.88 -32.40
N VAL A 102 83.62 -21.57 -31.37
CA VAL A 102 84.30 -21.70 -30.07
C VAL A 102 85.68 -22.34 -30.24
N SER A 103 85.79 -23.40 -31.06
CA SER A 103 87.06 -24.05 -31.37
C SER A 103 88.05 -23.11 -32.08
N HIS A 104 87.57 -22.32 -33.06
CA HIS A 104 88.42 -21.35 -33.76
C HIS A 104 88.92 -20.24 -32.84
N LEU A 105 88.05 -19.70 -31.96
CA LEU A 105 88.42 -18.69 -30.97
C LEU A 105 89.45 -19.24 -29.96
N TRP A 106 89.25 -20.48 -29.51
CA TRP A 106 90.20 -21.13 -28.60
C TRP A 106 91.56 -21.38 -29.26
N GLY A 107 91.55 -21.84 -30.52
CA GLY A 107 92.75 -22.02 -31.32
C GLY A 107 93.56 -20.73 -31.42
N LEU A 108 92.91 -19.62 -31.77
CA LEU A 108 93.54 -18.30 -31.83
C LEU A 108 94.12 -17.88 -30.46
N ARG A 109 93.35 -18.07 -29.38
CA ARG A 109 93.80 -17.76 -28.01
C ARG A 109 95.09 -18.50 -27.65
N SER A 110 95.16 -19.80 -27.92
CA SER A 110 96.31 -20.63 -27.58
C SER A 110 97.59 -20.23 -28.32
N GLN A 111 97.45 -19.76 -29.56
CA GLN A 111 98.57 -19.29 -30.38
C GLN A 111 99.07 -17.92 -29.91
N LEU A 112 98.16 -17.03 -29.48
CA LEU A 112 98.50 -15.70 -28.99
C LEU A 112 99.22 -15.70 -27.63
N GLN A 113 98.99 -16.71 -26.79
CA GLN A 113 99.62 -16.81 -25.47
C GLN A 113 101.16 -16.80 -25.54
N TRP A 114 101.74 -17.31 -26.62
CA TRP A 114 103.20 -17.34 -26.83
C TRP A 114 103.82 -16.00 -27.25
N LEU A 115 102.99 -14.99 -27.57
CA LEU A 115 103.41 -13.68 -28.08
C LEU A 115 103.12 -12.54 -27.12
N ILE A 116 102.42 -12.80 -26.02
CA ILE A 116 102.11 -11.82 -24.98
C ILE A 116 103.12 -12.01 -23.83
N PRO A 117 103.88 -10.97 -23.42
CA PRO A 117 104.79 -11.09 -22.29
C PRO A 117 104.02 -11.46 -21.01
N THR A 118 104.45 -12.51 -20.31
CA THR A 118 103.93 -12.89 -18.98
C THR A 118 105.02 -12.76 -17.93
N GLU A 119 104.61 -12.53 -16.68
CA GLU A 119 105.33 -12.11 -15.48
C GLU A 119 106.50 -13.02 -14.99
N GLN A 120 107.08 -13.88 -15.83
CA GLN A 120 108.08 -14.87 -15.41
C GLN A 120 109.51 -14.65 -15.92
N ASP A 121 109.87 -13.44 -16.33
CA ASP A 121 111.28 -13.10 -16.55
C ASP A 121 111.88 -12.45 -15.29
N GLY A 122 112.60 -13.26 -14.53
CA GLY A 122 113.17 -12.95 -13.22
C GLY A 122 114.20 -11.81 -13.20
N PHE A 123 113.73 -10.56 -13.23
CA PHE A 123 114.53 -9.38 -12.92
C PHE A 123 113.98 -8.64 -11.69
N PRO A 124 114.84 -8.21 -10.74
CA PRO A 124 114.40 -7.52 -9.52
C PRO A 124 113.79 -6.14 -9.84
N PRO A 125 112.75 -5.69 -9.10
CA PRO A 125 111.97 -4.52 -9.49
C PRO A 125 112.68 -3.21 -9.17
N SER A 126 112.57 -2.26 -10.10
CA SER A 126 112.98 -0.85 -9.95
C SER A 126 112.04 -0.08 -8.99
N PRO A 127 112.53 0.94 -8.26
CA PRO A 127 111.75 1.75 -7.31
C PRO A 127 110.46 2.40 -7.86
N ALA A 128 110.36 2.62 -9.17
CA ALA A 128 109.19 3.24 -9.80
C ALA A 128 107.93 2.33 -9.81
N ILE A 129 108.10 1.01 -9.68
CA ILE A 129 107.01 0.03 -9.70
C ILE A 129 106.37 -0.09 -8.30
N GLY A 130 107.14 0.12 -7.23
CA GLY A 130 106.61 0.14 -5.85
C GLY A 130 105.65 1.30 -5.60
N GLU A 131 105.95 2.49 -6.14
CA GLU A 131 105.10 3.69 -6.00
C GLU A 131 103.79 3.57 -6.78
N THR A 132 103.80 2.90 -7.94
CA THR A 132 102.60 2.63 -8.74
C THR A 132 101.74 1.53 -8.14
N LEU A 133 102.34 0.55 -7.46
CA LEU A 133 101.62 -0.47 -6.67
C LEU A 133 100.94 0.13 -5.43
N ALA A 134 101.59 1.06 -4.73
CA ALA A 134 100.97 1.77 -3.61
C ALA A 134 99.75 2.61 -4.05
N LYS A 135 99.87 3.33 -5.17
CA LYS A 135 98.74 4.06 -5.79
C LYS A 135 97.60 3.12 -6.19
N ARG A 136 97.89 1.90 -6.69
CA ARG A 136 96.87 0.89 -6.98
C ARG A 136 96.12 0.46 -5.72
N HIS A 137 96.82 0.22 -4.62
CA HIS A 137 96.19 -0.19 -3.35
C HIS A 137 95.33 0.92 -2.73
N GLU A 138 95.73 2.19 -2.86
CA GLU A 138 94.89 3.33 -2.46
C GLU A 138 93.62 3.43 -3.31
N ILE A 139 93.73 3.25 -4.63
CA ILE A 139 92.58 3.20 -5.54
C ILE A 139 91.64 2.04 -5.19
N GLU A 140 92.18 0.91 -4.77
CA GLU A 140 91.40 -0.29 -4.41
C GLU A 140 90.61 -0.10 -3.10
N GLU A 141 91.20 0.55 -2.09
CA GLU A 141 90.49 0.92 -0.86
C GLU A 141 89.42 2.00 -1.09
N VAL A 142 89.72 3.00 -1.91
CA VAL A 142 88.72 4.01 -2.33
C VAL A 142 87.58 3.36 -3.10
N SER A 143 87.87 2.40 -3.98
CA SER A 143 86.87 1.62 -4.70
C SER A 143 85.94 0.84 -3.77
N LYS A 144 86.48 0.19 -2.72
CA LYS A 144 85.65 -0.49 -1.70
C LYS A 144 84.76 0.48 -0.94
N LEU A 145 85.26 1.67 -0.59
CA LEU A 145 84.49 2.73 0.06
C LEU A 145 83.35 3.25 -0.82
N ILE A 146 83.63 3.48 -2.10
CA ILE A 146 82.64 3.91 -3.10
C ILE A 146 81.57 2.83 -3.28
N LEU A 147 81.94 1.56 -3.39
CA LEU A 147 81.00 0.43 -3.45
C LEU A 147 80.12 0.34 -2.19
N GLY A 148 80.70 0.58 -1.01
CA GLY A 148 79.97 0.63 0.26
C GLY A 148 78.96 1.79 0.31
N GLN A 149 79.33 2.97 -0.17
CA GLN A 149 78.43 4.13 -0.26
C GLN A 149 77.35 3.93 -1.32
N GLN A 150 77.69 3.35 -2.48
CA GLN A 150 76.74 3.03 -3.54
C GLN A 150 75.65 2.08 -3.04
N LYS A 151 76.00 1.05 -2.25
CA LYS A 151 75.02 0.16 -1.61
C LYS A 151 74.08 0.90 -0.65
N LYS A 152 74.60 1.85 0.13
CA LYS A 152 73.77 2.68 1.04
C LYS A 152 72.81 3.57 0.25
N ILE A 153 73.30 4.23 -0.80
CA ILE A 153 72.48 5.08 -1.69
C ILE A 153 71.38 4.24 -2.36
N GLN A 154 71.71 3.04 -2.82
CA GLN A 154 70.75 2.14 -3.45
C GLN A 154 69.66 1.68 -2.46
N LYS A 155 70.03 1.43 -1.20
CA LYS A 155 69.07 1.13 -0.14
C LYS A 155 68.15 2.32 0.16
N ILE A 156 68.71 3.52 0.29
CA ILE A 156 67.94 4.76 0.50
C ILE A 156 66.98 5.01 -0.66
N ALA A 157 67.42 4.81 -1.90
CA ALA A 157 66.57 4.95 -3.08
C ALA A 157 65.38 3.97 -3.05
N SER A 158 65.63 2.71 -2.69
CA SER A 158 64.57 1.71 -2.53
C SER A 158 63.57 2.07 -1.41
N ASP A 159 64.06 2.55 -0.27
CA ASP A 159 63.21 2.97 0.85
C ASP A 159 62.40 4.23 0.47
N ALA A 160 62.99 5.17 -0.28
CA ALA A 160 62.29 6.36 -0.79
C ALA A 160 61.17 6.00 -1.79
N GLU A 161 61.40 5.03 -2.69
CA GLU A 161 60.36 4.52 -3.59
C GLU A 161 59.19 3.88 -2.82
N LYS A 162 59.49 3.11 -1.76
CA LYS A 162 58.45 2.54 -0.88
C LYS A 162 57.62 3.63 -0.19
N ILE A 163 58.28 4.61 0.42
CA ILE A 163 57.61 5.72 1.09
C ILE A 163 56.73 6.49 0.11
N THR A 164 57.23 6.73 -1.10
CA THR A 164 56.47 7.46 -2.14
C THR A 164 55.21 6.69 -2.54
N LYS A 165 55.29 5.36 -2.68
CA LYS A 165 54.11 4.51 -2.88
C LYS A 165 53.12 4.60 -1.72
N GLU A 166 53.59 4.48 -0.48
CA GLU A 166 52.70 4.57 0.70
C GLU A 166 52.01 5.94 0.82
N ILE A 167 52.69 7.03 0.45
CA ILE A 167 52.10 8.37 0.43
C ILE A 167 51.00 8.47 -0.63
N LEU A 168 51.22 7.92 -1.83
CA LEU A 168 50.21 7.90 -2.88
C LEU A 168 48.97 7.10 -2.46
N ASP A 169 49.16 5.90 -1.91
CA ASP A 169 48.07 5.05 -1.43
C ASP A 169 47.26 5.75 -0.30
N ARG A 170 47.95 6.42 0.63
CA ARG A 170 47.29 7.20 1.70
C ARG A 170 46.55 8.42 1.14
N SER A 171 47.12 9.11 0.16
CA SER A 171 46.47 10.26 -0.49
C SER A 171 45.19 9.84 -1.21
N GLU A 172 45.19 8.67 -1.86
CA GLU A 172 44.01 8.11 -2.50
C GLU A 172 42.93 7.73 -1.46
N LEU A 173 43.34 7.08 -0.36
CA LEU A 173 42.44 6.78 0.76
C LEU A 173 41.81 8.04 1.36
N ILE A 174 42.59 9.09 1.62
CA ILE A 174 42.07 10.37 2.15
C ILE A 174 41.08 10.98 1.16
N SER A 175 41.42 11.02 -0.12
CA SER A 175 40.50 11.55 -1.15
C SER A 175 39.20 10.75 -1.22
N SER A 176 39.25 9.43 -1.04
CA SER A 176 38.06 8.58 -0.99
C SER A 176 37.23 8.82 0.28
N ALA A 177 37.88 9.02 1.42
CA ALA A 177 37.25 9.33 2.70
C ALA A 177 36.56 10.71 2.67
N GLU A 178 37.19 11.71 2.06
CA GLU A 178 36.60 13.03 1.86
C GLU A 178 35.36 12.97 0.96
N ARG A 179 35.42 12.23 -0.15
CA ARG A 179 34.25 12.02 -1.02
C ARG A 179 33.11 11.35 -0.27
N THR A 180 33.39 10.26 0.46
CA THR A 180 32.35 9.55 1.23
C THR A 180 31.78 10.40 2.35
N SER A 181 32.59 11.20 3.04
CA SER A 181 32.14 12.17 4.04
C SER A 181 31.26 13.25 3.43
N ALA A 182 31.63 13.80 2.27
CA ALA A 182 30.82 14.79 1.56
C ALA A 182 29.47 14.21 1.11
N THR A 183 29.47 12.97 0.61
CA THR A 183 28.22 12.25 0.27
C THR A 183 27.38 11.99 1.51
N ALA A 184 27.98 11.55 2.62
CA ALA A 184 27.27 11.31 3.88
C ALA A 184 26.66 12.59 4.45
N GLN A 185 27.39 13.72 4.40
CA GLN A 185 26.88 15.03 4.81
C GLN A 185 25.72 15.49 3.94
N THR A 186 25.83 15.33 2.62
CA THR A 186 24.75 15.67 1.68
C THR A 186 23.51 14.82 1.94
N ASN A 187 23.68 13.52 2.16
CA ASN A 187 22.58 12.61 2.48
C ASN A 187 21.94 12.94 3.82
N ALA A 188 22.73 13.26 4.85
CA ALA A 188 22.22 13.65 6.16
C ALA A 188 21.41 14.96 6.09
N LEU A 189 21.89 15.96 5.33
CA LEU A 189 21.15 17.21 5.10
C LEU A 189 19.86 16.97 4.32
N ALA A 190 19.89 16.12 3.27
CA ALA A 190 18.70 15.76 2.51
C ALA A 190 17.68 15.01 3.37
N SER A 191 18.12 14.07 4.21
CA SER A 191 17.25 13.36 5.15
C SER A 191 16.66 14.28 6.21
N ALA A 192 17.44 15.23 6.75
CA ALA A 192 16.93 16.23 7.69
C ALA A 192 15.86 17.13 7.06
N ALA A 193 16.11 17.63 5.85
CA ALA A 193 15.14 18.43 5.10
C ALA A 193 13.86 17.64 4.76
N ALA A 194 13.99 16.36 4.39
CA ALA A 194 12.85 15.48 4.15
C ALA A 194 12.02 15.26 5.43
N ALA A 195 12.69 15.02 6.57
CA ALA A 195 12.02 14.86 7.85
C ALA A 195 11.29 16.13 8.32
N GLU A 196 11.86 17.32 8.10
CA GLU A 196 11.18 18.59 8.38
C GLU A 196 9.94 18.78 7.50
N ALA A 197 10.03 18.45 6.20
CA ALA A 197 8.90 18.52 5.29
C ALA A 197 7.78 17.53 5.65
N GLU A 198 8.13 16.32 6.09
CA GLU A 198 7.16 15.34 6.58
C GLU A 198 6.50 15.77 7.89
N LYS A 199 7.28 16.30 8.84
CA LYS A 199 6.73 16.86 10.09
C LYS A 199 5.68 17.92 9.80
N LEU A 200 5.96 18.83 8.86
CA LEU A 200 5.03 19.90 8.50
C LEU A 200 3.71 19.35 7.93
N LYS A 201 3.76 18.26 7.14
CA LYS A 201 2.56 17.57 6.65
C LYS A 201 1.80 16.89 7.78
N VAL A 202 2.50 16.25 8.73
CA VAL A 202 1.89 15.63 9.91
C VAL A 202 1.18 16.69 10.75
N ASP A 203 1.82 17.83 11.01
CA ASP A 203 1.22 18.94 11.76
C ASP A 203 -0.05 19.47 11.05
N GLN A 204 -0.03 19.58 9.72
CA GLN A 204 -1.21 19.95 8.93
C GLN A 204 -2.33 18.89 9.01
N TYR A 205 -2.00 17.61 8.95
CA TYR A 205 -2.98 16.53 9.08
C TYR A 205 -3.57 16.45 10.49
N VAL A 206 -2.77 16.67 11.53
CA VAL A 206 -3.27 16.74 12.91
C VAL A 206 -4.20 17.93 13.08
N ALA A 207 -3.86 19.09 12.53
CA ALA A 207 -4.72 20.27 12.57
C ALA A 207 -6.05 20.03 11.83
N SER A 208 -6.02 19.42 10.63
CA SER A 208 -7.24 19.12 9.88
C SER A 208 -8.09 18.03 10.56
N LEU A 209 -7.47 17.00 11.13
CA LEU A 209 -8.15 15.95 11.88
C LEU A 209 -8.83 16.52 13.14
N SER A 210 -8.16 17.40 13.88
CA SER A 210 -8.75 18.05 15.05
C SER A 210 -9.96 18.91 14.69
N THR A 211 -9.87 19.65 13.58
CA THR A 211 -10.99 20.47 13.07
C THR A 211 -12.15 19.58 12.63
N ALA A 212 -11.87 18.47 11.93
CA ALA A 212 -12.87 17.51 11.52
C ALA A 212 -13.54 16.82 12.72
N SER A 213 -12.79 16.49 13.77
CA SER A 213 -13.32 15.90 15.01
C SER A 213 -14.27 16.87 15.73
N ILE A 214 -13.90 18.15 15.86
CA ILE A 214 -14.76 19.18 16.45
C ILE A 214 -16.04 19.37 15.60
N ALA A 215 -15.90 19.39 14.27
CA ALA A 215 -17.03 19.48 13.37
C ALA A 215 -17.98 18.27 13.50
N GLN A 216 -17.41 17.06 13.61
CA GLN A 216 -18.15 15.83 13.82
C GLN A 216 -18.90 15.84 15.15
N GLU A 217 -18.26 16.25 16.25
CA GLU A 217 -18.92 16.35 17.56
C GLU A 217 -20.08 17.36 17.52
N LYS A 218 -19.89 18.51 16.86
CA LYS A 218 -20.94 19.50 16.67
C LYS A 218 -22.11 18.96 15.84
N LEU A 219 -21.82 18.23 14.77
CA LEU A 219 -22.83 17.57 13.93
C LEU A 219 -23.60 16.50 14.72
N PHE A 220 -22.93 15.70 15.54
CA PHE A 220 -23.58 14.71 16.40
C PHE A 220 -24.51 15.38 17.41
N LYS A 221 -24.07 16.44 18.09
CA LYS A 221 -24.94 17.22 19.00
C LYS A 221 -26.16 17.77 18.28
N GLN A 222 -25.97 18.38 17.10
CA GLN A 222 -27.10 18.88 16.31
C GLN A 222 -28.08 17.77 15.88
N PHE A 223 -27.56 16.58 15.55
CA PHE A 223 -28.39 15.43 15.22
C PHE A 223 -29.20 14.94 16.42
N ASP A 224 -28.57 14.86 17.59
CA ASP A 224 -29.22 14.40 18.83
C ASP A 224 -30.30 15.38 19.28
N ASP A 225 -29.99 16.69 19.25
CA ASP A 225 -30.96 17.75 19.52
C ASP A 225 -32.16 17.69 18.55
N LYS A 226 -31.89 17.55 17.25
CA LYS A 226 -32.94 17.43 16.21
C LYS A 226 -33.75 16.16 16.37
N ARG A 227 -33.13 15.05 16.75
CA ARG A 227 -33.82 13.78 16.99
C ARG A 227 -34.73 13.89 18.20
N SER A 228 -34.25 14.45 19.31
CA SER A 228 -35.07 14.69 20.50
C SER A 228 -36.25 15.61 20.21
N ASP A 229 -36.03 16.66 19.42
CA ASP A 229 -37.08 17.59 18.98
C ASP A 229 -38.11 16.90 18.09
N ILE A 230 -37.67 16.08 17.13
CA ILE A 230 -38.56 15.28 16.27
C ILE A 230 -39.34 14.24 17.08
N GLU A 231 -38.70 13.49 17.99
CA GLU A 231 -39.38 12.49 18.82
C GLU A 231 -40.45 13.16 19.70
N GLY A 232 -40.12 14.28 20.35
CA GLY A 232 -41.10 15.05 21.13
C GLY A 232 -42.23 15.63 20.29
N THR A 233 -41.92 16.15 19.10
CA THR A 233 -42.93 16.73 18.20
C THR A 233 -43.80 15.66 17.56
N LEU A 234 -43.24 14.50 17.17
CA LEU A 234 -43.95 13.41 16.51
C LEU A 234 -44.84 12.65 17.52
N GLU A 235 -44.32 12.36 18.72
CA GLU A 235 -45.11 11.76 19.79
C GLU A 235 -46.26 12.68 20.21
N GLY A 236 -45.98 13.98 20.37
CA GLY A 236 -46.99 15.00 20.62
C GLY A 236 -48.00 15.15 19.49
N ALA A 237 -47.54 15.22 18.23
CA ALA A 237 -48.38 15.41 17.06
C ALA A 237 -49.26 14.19 16.75
N SER A 238 -48.73 12.96 16.86
CA SER A 238 -49.52 11.74 16.68
C SER A 238 -50.57 11.56 17.77
N LYS A 239 -50.24 11.90 19.03
CA LYS A 239 -51.22 11.93 20.14
C LYS A 239 -52.35 12.92 19.83
N ILE A 240 -51.99 14.16 19.50
CA ILE A 240 -52.94 15.22 19.21
C ILE A 240 -53.79 14.83 17.99
N ALA A 241 -53.19 14.28 16.94
CA ALA A 241 -53.91 13.86 15.74
C ALA A 241 -54.90 12.72 16.02
N LEU A 242 -54.49 11.68 16.76
CA LEU A 242 -55.37 10.54 17.06
C LEU A 242 -56.52 10.96 17.99
N ALA A 243 -56.22 11.62 19.10
CA ALA A 243 -57.25 12.10 20.02
C ALA A 243 -58.20 13.09 19.35
N LYS A 244 -57.66 13.99 18.51
CA LYS A 244 -58.47 14.92 17.70
C LYS A 244 -59.38 14.19 16.72
N SER A 245 -58.92 13.14 16.05
CA SER A 245 -59.78 12.38 15.12
C SER A 245 -60.97 11.71 15.83
N PHE A 246 -60.76 11.20 17.05
CA PHE A 246 -61.85 10.67 17.87
C PHE A 246 -62.79 11.76 18.38
N LYS A 247 -62.23 12.91 18.79
CA LYS A 247 -63.01 14.08 19.18
C LYS A 247 -63.88 14.61 18.04
N ASP A 248 -63.31 14.84 16.86
CA ASP A 248 -64.02 15.33 15.68
C ASP A 248 -65.16 14.38 15.31
N ARG A 249 -64.91 13.06 15.41
CA ARG A 249 -65.95 12.06 15.20
C ARG A 249 -67.03 12.10 16.26
N ARG A 250 -66.67 12.19 17.55
CA ARG A 250 -67.62 12.35 18.66
C ARG A 250 -68.49 13.58 18.49
N GLU A 251 -67.91 14.74 18.19
CA GLU A 251 -68.66 15.99 17.95
C GLU A 251 -69.63 15.88 16.78
N SER A 252 -69.24 15.18 15.70
CA SER A 252 -70.16 14.93 14.57
C SER A 252 -71.36 14.06 14.97
N LEU A 253 -71.14 13.08 15.86
CA LEU A 253 -72.19 12.20 16.37
C LEU A 253 -73.07 12.94 17.37
N ASP A 254 -72.51 13.78 18.23
CA ASP A 254 -73.26 14.59 19.20
C ASP A 254 -74.26 15.54 18.50
N ARG A 255 -73.83 16.19 17.41
CA ARG A 255 -74.75 16.98 16.56
C ARG A 255 -75.90 16.15 16.00
N THR A 256 -75.58 14.93 15.56
CA THR A 256 -76.58 13.98 15.03
C THR A 256 -77.51 13.49 16.15
N GLN A 257 -76.99 13.29 17.36
CA GLN A 257 -77.75 12.91 18.55
C GLN A 257 -78.76 13.99 18.92
N ILE A 258 -78.36 15.26 18.93
CA ILE A 258 -79.24 16.40 19.18
C ILE A 258 -80.34 16.47 18.12
N LEU A 259 -80.01 16.22 16.84
CA LEU A 259 -80.99 16.19 15.75
C LEU A 259 -82.07 15.11 15.99
N TRP A 260 -81.67 13.88 16.28
CA TRP A 260 -82.62 12.80 16.58
C TRP A 260 -83.42 13.04 17.87
N ALA A 261 -82.81 13.64 18.89
CA ALA A 261 -83.51 14.04 20.11
C ALA A 261 -84.59 15.10 19.82
N ALA A 262 -84.27 16.10 18.99
CA ALA A 262 -85.21 17.12 18.58
C ALA A 262 -86.35 16.52 17.74
N LEU A 263 -86.06 15.65 16.77
CA LEU A 263 -87.07 14.93 16.00
C LEU A 263 -87.99 14.07 16.88
N PHE A 264 -87.42 13.39 17.87
CA PHE A 264 -88.19 12.62 18.84
C PHE A 264 -89.13 13.49 19.66
N LEU A 265 -88.64 14.63 20.18
CA LEU A 265 -89.44 15.57 20.95
C LEU A 265 -90.56 16.21 20.11
N ILE A 266 -90.26 16.59 18.87
CA ILE A 266 -91.26 17.10 17.91
C ILE A 266 -92.30 16.02 17.61
N GLY A 267 -91.87 14.78 17.39
CA GLY A 267 -92.75 13.64 17.15
C GLY A 267 -93.73 13.42 18.31
N ILE A 268 -93.23 13.35 19.55
CA ILE A 268 -94.08 13.24 20.75
C ILE A 268 -95.06 14.41 20.83
N THR A 269 -94.58 15.64 20.67
CA THR A 269 -95.42 16.85 20.77
C THR A 269 -96.54 16.81 19.73
N PHE A 270 -96.23 16.41 18.50
CA PHE A 270 -97.21 16.26 17.43
C PHE A 270 -98.22 15.14 17.71
N LEU A 271 -97.79 14.00 18.25
CA LEU A 271 -98.70 12.92 18.65
C LEU A 271 -99.67 13.36 19.75
N VAL A 272 -99.17 14.08 20.76
CA VAL A 272 -99.99 14.58 21.88
C VAL A 272 -101.01 15.61 21.40
N LEU A 273 -100.58 16.58 20.59
CA LEU A 273 -101.47 17.60 20.03
C LEU A 273 -102.52 16.97 19.10
N SER A 274 -102.11 16.05 18.23
CA SER A 274 -103.04 15.36 17.31
C SER A 274 -104.04 14.50 18.09
N GLY A 275 -103.60 13.82 19.15
CA GLY A 275 -104.47 13.05 20.04
C GLY A 275 -105.48 13.94 20.77
N ALA A 276 -105.04 15.07 21.32
CA ALA A 276 -105.90 16.06 21.96
C ALA A 276 -106.91 16.66 20.98
N PHE A 277 -106.50 16.94 19.73
CA PHE A 277 -107.37 17.43 18.67
C PHE A 277 -108.44 16.39 18.30
N ILE A 278 -108.05 15.12 18.11
CA ILE A 278 -108.99 14.03 17.84
C ILE A 278 -109.98 13.86 19.00
N TRP A 279 -109.52 13.93 20.25
CA TRP A 279 -110.36 13.83 21.44
C TRP A 279 -111.34 15.00 21.57
N HIS A 280 -110.90 16.21 21.25
CA HIS A 280 -111.76 17.39 21.23
C HIS A 280 -112.81 17.27 20.11
N ASP A 281 -112.40 16.94 18.88
CA ASP A 281 -113.28 16.72 17.72
C ASP A 281 -114.37 15.68 18.01
N THR A 282 -114.02 14.52 18.58
CA THR A 282 -115.01 13.48 18.90
C THR A 282 -115.98 13.89 20.00
N LYS A 283 -115.60 14.82 20.88
CA LYS A 283 -116.45 15.33 21.96
C LYS A 283 -117.35 16.49 21.51
N THR A 284 -116.88 17.36 20.62
CA THR A 284 -117.64 18.53 20.14
C THR A 284 -118.48 18.24 18.91
N ASN A 285 -117.96 17.44 17.98
CA ASN A 285 -118.69 16.97 16.81
C ASN A 285 -119.16 15.55 17.11
N SER A 286 -120.27 15.42 17.85
CA SER A 286 -120.94 14.13 18.05
C SER A 286 -121.49 13.64 16.70
N VAL A 287 -120.64 13.03 15.88
CA VAL A 287 -121.05 12.34 14.66
C VAL A 287 -121.85 11.12 15.11
N GLU A 288 -123.17 11.18 14.97
CA GLU A 288 -124.04 10.02 15.12
C GLU A 288 -123.69 9.00 14.03
N PHE A 289 -122.81 8.06 14.37
CA PHE A 289 -122.48 6.96 13.49
C PHE A 289 -123.68 6.02 13.41
N SER A 290 -124.36 6.03 12.26
CA SER A 290 -125.57 5.23 12.01
C SER A 290 -125.30 3.72 11.93
N SER A 291 -124.03 3.29 11.97
CA SER A 291 -123.62 1.88 11.95
C SER A 291 -122.29 1.69 12.70
N GLU A 292 -122.18 0.60 13.47
CA GLU A 292 -120.93 0.23 14.17
C GLU A 292 -119.73 0.08 13.20
N LYS A 293 -119.99 -0.34 11.96
CA LYS A 293 -118.95 -0.51 10.93
C LYS A 293 -118.35 0.83 10.49
N THR A 294 -119.17 1.88 10.36
CA THR A 294 -118.65 3.20 9.97
C THR A 294 -117.88 3.87 11.10
N ALA A 295 -118.26 3.64 12.36
CA ALA A 295 -117.47 4.09 13.52
C ALA A 295 -116.07 3.44 13.55
N LEU A 296 -115.99 2.12 13.30
CA LEU A 296 -114.71 1.41 13.23
C LEU A 296 -113.83 1.89 12.07
N ILE A 297 -114.40 2.10 10.88
CA ILE A 297 -113.65 2.57 9.70
C ILE A 297 -113.10 3.98 9.92
N VAL A 298 -113.87 4.89 10.52
CA VAL A 298 -113.40 6.24 10.84
C VAL A 298 -112.38 6.26 11.99
N GLY A 299 -112.54 5.39 12.98
CA GLY A 299 -111.50 5.20 14.01
C GLY A 299 -110.19 4.72 13.38
N LEU A 300 -110.26 3.69 12.54
CA LEU A 300 -109.08 3.11 11.89
C LEU A 300 -108.39 4.08 10.92
N SER A 301 -109.14 4.92 10.20
CA SER A 301 -108.56 5.94 9.33
C SER A 301 -107.83 7.04 10.11
N LYS A 302 -108.33 7.44 11.28
CA LYS A 302 -107.65 8.36 12.21
C LYS A 302 -106.34 7.76 12.73
N TYR A 303 -106.31 6.47 13.09
CA TYR A 303 -105.07 5.78 13.49
C TYR A 303 -104.09 5.57 12.33
N LEU A 304 -104.59 5.29 11.12
CA LEU A 304 -103.76 5.14 9.92
C LEU A 304 -103.03 6.44 9.58
N LEU A 305 -103.66 7.60 9.81
CA LEU A 305 -103.02 8.91 9.64
C LEU A 305 -101.90 9.17 10.67
N LEU A 306 -102.02 8.63 11.88
CA LEU A 306 -101.01 8.77 12.95
C LEU A 306 -99.89 7.72 12.86
N ALA A 307 -100.14 6.59 12.19
CA ALA A 307 -99.18 5.50 12.02
C ALA A 307 -97.76 5.93 11.56
N PRO A 308 -97.58 6.78 10.53
CA PRO A 308 -96.25 7.23 10.13
C PRO A 308 -95.54 8.08 11.20
N PHE A 309 -96.28 8.85 12.00
CA PHE A 309 -95.70 9.65 13.07
C PHE A 309 -95.33 8.81 14.29
N ILE A 310 -96.12 7.79 14.62
CA ILE A 310 -95.80 6.80 15.65
C ILE A 310 -94.51 6.06 15.26
N TRP A 311 -94.42 5.62 14.00
CA TRP A 311 -93.22 4.98 13.47
C TRP A 311 -92.02 5.93 13.51
N LEU A 312 -92.17 7.18 13.05
CA LEU A 312 -91.09 8.17 13.06
C LEU A 312 -90.58 8.46 14.49
N THR A 313 -91.49 8.58 15.45
CA THR A 313 -91.15 8.84 16.85
C THR A 313 -90.38 7.65 17.45
N TRP A 314 -90.86 6.43 17.23
CA TRP A 314 -90.15 5.21 17.66
C TRP A 314 -88.78 5.06 16.98
N PHE A 315 -88.72 5.29 15.66
CA PHE A 315 -87.48 5.21 14.88
C PHE A 315 -86.46 6.24 15.38
N SER A 316 -86.89 7.48 15.64
CA SER A 316 -86.04 8.54 16.19
C SER A 316 -85.50 8.17 17.58
N ALA A 317 -86.32 7.54 18.43
CA ALA A 317 -85.87 7.06 19.74
C ALA A 317 -84.80 5.96 19.63
N LYS A 318 -84.94 5.02 18.68
CA LYS A 318 -83.93 3.98 18.41
C LYS A 318 -82.64 4.58 17.88
N GLN A 319 -82.73 5.46 16.89
CA GLN A 319 -81.56 6.14 16.32
C GLN A 319 -80.82 6.97 17.36
N TYR A 320 -81.56 7.68 18.25
CA TYR A 320 -80.96 8.37 19.37
C TYR A 320 -80.14 7.43 20.27
N GLY A 321 -80.69 6.26 20.62
CA GLY A 321 -79.98 5.24 21.41
C GLY A 321 -78.71 4.72 20.73
N HIS A 322 -78.74 4.53 19.41
CA HIS A 322 -77.58 4.07 18.63
C HIS A 322 -76.47 5.10 18.59
N ILE A 323 -76.83 6.35 18.29
CA ILE A 323 -75.87 7.44 18.23
C ILE A 323 -75.30 7.72 19.62
N LEU A 324 -76.09 7.62 20.70
CA LEU A 324 -75.59 7.77 22.07
C LEU A 324 -74.50 6.74 22.39
N ARG A 325 -74.74 5.45 22.10
CA ARG A 325 -73.74 4.39 22.33
C ARG A 325 -72.48 4.59 21.52
N LEU A 326 -72.61 5.03 20.26
CA LEU A 326 -71.47 5.36 19.41
C LEU A 326 -70.69 6.57 19.96
N THR A 327 -71.40 7.61 20.40
CA THR A 327 -70.80 8.83 20.97
C THR A 327 -69.99 8.49 22.22
N GLU A 328 -70.52 7.63 23.10
CA GLU A 328 -69.81 7.15 24.29
C GLU A 328 -68.57 6.30 23.94
N ASP A 329 -68.65 5.42 22.92
CA ASP A 329 -67.48 4.66 22.43
C ASP A 329 -66.35 5.59 21.96
N TYR A 330 -66.68 6.64 21.21
CA TYR A 330 -65.70 7.61 20.73
C TYR A 330 -65.19 8.53 21.85
N ALA A 331 -66.02 8.88 22.83
CA ALA A 331 -65.60 9.60 24.03
C ALA A 331 -64.58 8.80 24.83
N PHE A 332 -64.83 7.51 25.01
CA PHE A 332 -63.88 6.61 25.66
C PHE A 332 -62.55 6.50 24.89
N LYS A 333 -62.61 6.38 23.55
CA LYS A 333 -61.40 6.35 22.70
C LYS A 333 -60.61 7.67 22.73
N GLU A 334 -61.28 8.81 22.75
CA GLU A 334 -60.65 10.13 22.92
C GLU A 334 -59.93 10.21 24.27
N ALA A 335 -60.61 9.88 25.37
CA ALA A 335 -60.01 9.90 26.71
C ALA A 335 -58.83 8.92 26.84
N ALA A 336 -58.97 7.70 26.30
CA ALA A 336 -57.91 6.71 26.26
C ALA A 336 -56.70 7.21 25.46
N ALA A 337 -56.91 7.83 24.28
CA ALA A 337 -55.84 8.41 23.47
C ALA A 337 -55.11 9.57 24.18
N HIS A 338 -55.83 10.40 24.94
CA HIS A 338 -55.21 11.45 25.75
C HIS A 338 -54.35 10.90 26.89
N SER A 339 -54.81 9.84 27.57
CA SER A 339 -54.12 9.19 28.69
C SER A 339 -52.95 8.29 28.28
N PHE A 340 -52.93 7.80 27.03
CA PHE A 340 -51.93 6.85 26.51
C PHE A 340 -50.49 7.31 26.70
N VAL A 341 -50.20 8.60 26.47
CA VAL A 341 -48.83 9.14 26.66
C VAL A 341 -48.44 9.24 28.13
N GLY A 342 -49.39 9.50 29.03
CA GLY A 342 -49.13 9.46 30.47
C GLY A 342 -48.65 8.07 30.89
N TYR A 343 -49.38 7.04 30.47
CA TYR A 343 -48.99 5.65 30.70
C TYR A 343 -47.68 5.27 30.01
N ARG A 344 -47.46 5.71 28.76
CA ARG A 344 -46.19 5.47 28.04
C ARG A 344 -45.00 6.06 28.79
N ASN A 345 -45.13 7.28 29.30
CA ASN A 345 -44.06 7.97 30.02
C ASN A 345 -43.79 7.32 31.38
N GLU A 346 -44.83 6.90 32.09
CA GLU A 346 -44.71 6.29 33.41
C GLU A 346 -44.12 4.87 33.35
N MET A 347 -44.29 4.15 32.24
CA MET A 347 -43.72 2.82 32.02
C MET A 347 -42.22 2.83 31.66
N GLY A 348 -41.62 3.99 31.33
CA GLY A 348 -40.20 4.08 30.99
C GLY A 348 -39.79 3.15 29.85
N ASP A 349 -38.72 2.38 30.05
CA ASP A 349 -38.19 1.39 29.09
C ASP A 349 -38.54 -0.06 29.45
N ASP A 350 -39.52 -0.29 30.33
CA ASP A 350 -39.99 -1.63 30.66
C ASP A 350 -40.67 -2.29 29.45
N GLY A 351 -39.99 -3.29 28.87
CA GLY A 351 -40.42 -3.97 27.67
C GLY A 351 -41.77 -4.69 27.80
N GLU A 352 -42.07 -5.29 28.96
CA GLU A 352 -43.32 -6.02 29.18
C GLU A 352 -44.51 -5.06 29.30
N MET A 353 -44.33 -3.98 30.05
CA MET A 353 -45.36 -2.94 30.21
C MET A 353 -45.63 -2.21 28.89
N LEU A 354 -44.60 -1.92 28.11
CA LEU A 354 -44.74 -1.33 26.77
C LEU A 354 -45.47 -2.25 25.80
N GLN A 355 -45.22 -3.57 25.86
CA GLN A 355 -45.95 -4.54 25.06
C GLN A 355 -47.44 -4.55 25.42
N LEU A 356 -47.76 -4.63 26.72
CA LEU A 356 -49.14 -4.60 27.21
C LEU A 356 -49.87 -3.32 26.77
N LEU A 357 -49.20 -2.17 26.87
CA LEU A 357 -49.73 -0.88 26.46
C LEU A 357 -50.03 -0.83 24.95
N ARG A 358 -49.13 -1.38 24.11
CA ARG A 358 -49.34 -1.48 22.66
C ARG A 358 -50.51 -2.39 22.31
N GLU A 359 -50.58 -3.57 22.93
CA GLU A 359 -51.70 -4.51 22.72
C GLU A 359 -53.03 -3.88 23.13
N TYR A 360 -53.06 -3.19 24.28
CA TYR A 360 -54.22 -2.44 24.73
C TYR A 360 -54.64 -1.34 23.73
N ALA A 361 -53.68 -0.54 23.24
CA ALA A 361 -53.96 0.51 22.26
C ALA A 361 -54.49 -0.05 20.93
N ILE A 362 -53.87 -1.10 20.38
CA ILE A 362 -54.33 -1.74 19.15
C ILE A 362 -55.76 -2.27 19.34
N LYS A 363 -56.02 -2.95 20.45
CA LYS A 363 -57.33 -3.51 20.76
C LYS A 363 -58.39 -2.44 20.96
N ASN A 364 -58.07 -1.33 21.62
CA ASN A 364 -59.05 -0.31 21.98
C ASN A 364 -59.27 0.73 20.86
N PHE A 365 -58.19 1.25 20.26
CA PHE A 365 -58.28 2.22 19.17
C PHE A 365 -58.73 1.58 17.85
N GLY A 366 -58.33 0.33 17.60
CA GLY A 366 -58.70 -0.41 16.39
C GLY A 366 -60.06 -1.12 16.44
N ALA A 367 -60.74 -1.14 17.59
CA ALA A 367 -62.02 -1.85 17.71
C ALA A 367 -63.13 -1.21 16.86
N ASN A 368 -63.78 -2.03 16.04
CA ASN A 368 -64.87 -1.62 15.16
C ASN A 368 -66.04 -1.02 15.97
N PRO A 369 -66.52 0.19 15.65
CA PRO A 369 -67.60 0.86 16.38
C PRO A 369 -68.96 0.17 16.27
N VAL A 370 -69.19 -0.70 15.27
CA VAL A 370 -70.46 -1.45 15.14
C VAL A 370 -70.70 -2.40 16.32
N ARG A 371 -69.66 -2.74 17.10
CA ARG A 371 -69.78 -3.62 18.27
C ARG A 371 -70.71 -3.09 19.37
N VAL A 372 -70.91 -1.77 19.47
CA VAL A 372 -71.78 -1.17 20.49
C VAL A 372 -73.25 -1.10 20.04
N LEU A 373 -73.53 -1.45 18.78
CA LEU A 373 -74.87 -1.51 18.22
C LEU A 373 -75.47 -2.91 18.47
N SER A 374 -76.78 -2.98 18.69
CA SER A 374 -77.47 -4.24 18.95
C SER A 374 -77.58 -5.05 17.65
N LYS A 375 -77.33 -6.37 17.71
CA LYS A 375 -77.33 -7.24 16.51
C LYS A 375 -78.72 -7.73 16.08
N ASN A 376 -79.68 -7.77 16.99
CA ASN A 376 -81.06 -8.19 16.73
C ASN A 376 -82.00 -7.04 17.11
N GLU A 377 -82.51 -6.34 16.11
CA GLU A 377 -83.43 -5.22 16.32
C GLU A 377 -84.75 -5.44 15.59
N PRO A 378 -85.89 -5.26 16.28
CA PRO A 378 -87.20 -5.43 15.68
C PRO A 378 -87.40 -4.40 14.56
N ALA A 379 -88.02 -4.83 13.45
CA ALA A 379 -88.16 -4.01 12.24
C ALA A 379 -89.21 -2.89 12.35
N SER A 380 -90.12 -2.96 13.33
CA SER A 380 -91.22 -2.01 13.50
C SER A 380 -91.66 -1.84 14.95
N PRO A 381 -92.37 -0.74 15.29
CA PRO A 381 -92.95 -0.56 16.63
C PRO A 381 -93.90 -1.68 17.02
N ILE A 382 -94.71 -2.18 16.07
CA ILE A 382 -95.68 -3.24 16.31
C ILE A 382 -94.98 -4.57 16.53
N SER A 383 -93.94 -4.88 15.74
CA SER A 383 -93.14 -6.11 15.96
C SER A 383 -92.42 -6.08 17.31
N GLU A 384 -91.92 -4.92 17.77
CA GLU A 384 -91.30 -4.83 19.10
C GLU A 384 -92.30 -5.07 20.23
N ILE A 385 -93.51 -4.52 20.13
CA ILE A 385 -94.57 -4.75 21.11
C ILE A 385 -95.01 -6.22 21.07
N LEU A 386 -95.18 -6.80 19.88
CA LEU A 386 -95.59 -8.18 19.69
C LEU A 386 -94.54 -9.16 20.23
N GLU A 387 -93.26 -8.96 19.92
CA GLU A 387 -92.16 -9.80 20.44
C GLU A 387 -92.07 -9.70 21.96
N LYS A 388 -92.10 -8.48 22.53
CA LYS A 388 -92.09 -8.29 23.99
C LYS A 388 -93.33 -8.85 24.67
N ALA A 389 -94.49 -8.83 24.01
CA ALA A 389 -95.73 -9.40 24.52
C ALA A 389 -95.68 -10.94 24.46
N LEU A 390 -95.19 -11.51 23.36
CA LEU A 390 -95.03 -12.96 23.16
C LEU A 390 -93.98 -13.56 24.11
N GLU A 391 -92.94 -12.80 24.44
CA GLU A 391 -91.90 -13.20 25.40
C GLU A 391 -92.40 -13.16 26.85
N LYS A 392 -93.33 -12.26 27.17
CA LYS A 392 -93.84 -12.06 28.54
C LYS A 392 -95.17 -12.73 28.85
N LEU A 393 -95.93 -13.17 27.84
CA LEU A 393 -97.25 -13.78 28.00
C LEU A 393 -97.33 -15.12 27.25
N PRO A 394 -97.98 -16.16 27.83
CA PRO A 394 -98.21 -17.41 27.14
C PRO A 394 -99.14 -17.18 25.92
N PRO A 395 -98.88 -17.82 24.77
CA PRO A 395 -99.57 -17.56 23.50
C PRO A 395 -101.09 -17.76 23.57
N GLU A 396 -101.56 -18.62 24.48
CA GLU A 396 -102.99 -18.89 24.71
C GLU A 396 -103.75 -17.66 25.24
N LYS A 397 -103.13 -16.88 26.16
CA LYS A 397 -103.77 -15.67 26.70
C LYS A 397 -103.83 -14.52 25.70
N ILE A 398 -102.87 -14.45 24.79
CA ILE A 398 -102.86 -13.45 23.71
C ILE A 398 -103.96 -13.79 22.71
N LEU A 399 -104.08 -15.07 22.34
CA LEU A 399 -105.11 -15.55 21.42
C LEU A 399 -106.51 -15.36 22.02
N ASP A 400 -106.67 -15.61 23.31
CA ASP A 400 -107.93 -15.36 24.03
C ASP A 400 -108.27 -13.87 24.09
N ALA A 401 -107.31 -12.98 24.41
CA ALA A 401 -107.54 -11.53 24.40
C ALA A 401 -107.91 -10.99 23.00
N PHE A 402 -107.26 -11.49 21.94
CA PHE A 402 -107.62 -11.16 20.56
C PHE A 402 -109.01 -11.69 20.20
N LYS A 403 -109.33 -12.92 20.61
CA LYS A 403 -110.62 -13.55 20.35
C LYS A 403 -111.76 -12.89 21.14
N ASP A 404 -111.49 -12.38 22.33
CA ASP A 404 -112.44 -11.64 23.17
C ASP A 404 -112.75 -10.26 22.59
N ILE A 405 -111.75 -9.56 22.04
CA ILE A 405 -111.95 -8.32 21.28
C ILE A 405 -112.76 -8.58 19.99
N LEU A 406 -112.51 -9.71 19.31
CA LEU A 406 -113.21 -10.10 18.09
C LEU A 406 -114.65 -10.60 18.34
N SER A 407 -114.90 -11.27 19.48
CA SER A 407 -116.21 -11.78 19.88
C SER A 407 -117.09 -10.68 20.49
N SER A 408 -116.51 -9.74 21.26
CA SER A 408 -117.18 -8.53 21.75
C SER A 408 -117.71 -7.63 20.62
N THR A 409 -117.13 -7.73 19.43
CA THR A 409 -117.55 -6.98 18.23
C THR A 409 -118.65 -7.72 17.43
N LYS A 410 -118.97 -8.96 17.80
CA LYS A 410 -120.00 -9.80 17.13
C LYS A 410 -121.32 -9.88 17.90
N GLY A 411 -121.38 -9.26 19.07
CA GLY A 411 -122.52 -9.31 19.98
C GLY A 411 -122.94 -7.94 20.47
N LYS A 412 -123.38 -7.07 19.55
CA LYS A 412 -124.41 -6.05 19.77
C LYS A 412 -125.03 -5.63 18.44
#